data_AF-A0A838IF78-F1
#
_entry.id   AF-A0A838IF78-F1
#
_cell.length_a   1.000
_cell.length_b   1.000
_cell.length_c   1.000
_cell.angle_alpha   90.00
_cell.angle_beta   90.00
_cell.angle_gamma   90.00
#
_symmetry.space_group_name_H-M   'P 1'
#
loop_
_entity.id
_entity.type
_entity.pdbx_description
1 polymer ?
#
loop_
_entity_poly.entity_id
_entity_poly.type
_entity_poly.pdbx_seq_one_letter_code
_entity_poly.pdbx_strand_id
1 'polypeptide(L)'
;MKIETRMSCTLALLLLLSITFFAAGCECVPETAAELCADRNQACGLLATRDSCQVSRAVNCGSCTAPDPDPDPDPDPDPDPDPDPDPDPDPDPDPDPDPDPDPSIVLEITRGGVTALADHEWIEDATLRFYAWPPSELAHWTTKWALNFRADSPDHAVLTAAVPFGASNYALFPEADGCPDATSRTSLDPDRWYRIRIDKPGYYPGIFYRYHAGYLADCAPSHCEADRSRAERCAQMDFALAKKDVAHPRLPDLIIDPRDLDDRAWQCTLLPAGHRHERLIGLRVTVGAANVGTGGLHLRAAEVNGEEQVLQTIDWSDGRLDERTLSDGGFEYHIPHEHFHFLGWLDMALVEPRAECQYGTPREASCYRQTAKKISFCLMDLSPFDEEIQVIFDGRRAYLDPPTCNSLRQGITQGWKDAYGKHLPGQLLILGTPEESDAAGPHWLEVRVDPDHLLLEANPHNNFVRTLIEAPPSSAEICASAATTLDCTMPREQYTSDEQRWQCRGYLRYGEDNP
;
A
#
# COMPACT_ATOMS: atom_id res chain seq x y z
N MET A 1 -22.98 -33.21 -16.00
CA MET A 1 -23.53 -33.42 -14.64
C MET A 1 -24.93 -32.81 -14.59
N LYS A 2 -25.94 -33.50 -14.07
CA LYS A 2 -27.28 -32.90 -13.89
C LYS A 2 -27.26 -32.12 -12.59
N ILE A 3 -27.38 -30.80 -12.65
CA ILE A 3 -27.56 -29.94 -11.48
C ILE A 3 -29.03 -30.07 -11.08
N GLU A 4 -29.32 -30.77 -9.98
CA GLU A 4 -30.67 -30.83 -9.42
C GLU A 4 -30.84 -29.73 -8.36
N THR A 5 -31.62 -28.70 -8.69
CA THR A 5 -31.91 -27.59 -7.77
C THR A 5 -32.79 -28.06 -6.60
N ARG A 6 -32.31 -27.90 -5.35
CA ARG A 6 -33.08 -28.19 -4.14
C ARG A 6 -33.84 -26.94 -3.68
N MET A 7 -35.16 -27.03 -3.55
CA MET A 7 -36.02 -25.96 -3.03
C MET A 7 -36.62 -26.35 -1.68
N SER A 8 -36.58 -25.42 -0.72
CA SER A 8 -37.30 -25.54 0.55
C SER A 8 -38.44 -24.53 0.57
N CYS A 9 -39.67 -25.00 0.83
CA CYS A 9 -40.86 -24.16 0.91
C CYS A 9 -41.49 -24.35 2.30
N THR A 10 -41.63 -23.27 3.08
CA THR A 10 -42.32 -23.31 4.37
C THR A 10 -43.75 -22.82 4.22
N LEU A 11 -44.71 -23.60 4.73
CA LEU A 11 -46.13 -23.20 4.82
C LEU A 11 -46.37 -22.58 6.21
N ALA A 12 -46.44 -21.25 6.30
CA ALA A 12 -46.83 -20.57 7.53
C ALA A 12 -48.36 -20.64 7.72
N LEU A 13 -48.83 -21.50 8.63
CA LEU A 13 -50.23 -21.61 8.99
C LEU A 13 -50.59 -20.52 10.02
N LEU A 14 -50.90 -19.31 9.56
CA LEU A 14 -51.51 -18.27 10.39
C LEU A 14 -53.03 -18.44 10.37
N LEU A 15 -53.56 -19.09 11.42
CA LEU A 15 -54.98 -19.03 11.75
C LEU A 15 -55.29 -17.59 12.19
N LEU A 16 -55.94 -16.80 11.34
CA LEU A 16 -57.10 -15.95 11.67
C LEU A 16 -57.53 -15.09 10.46
N LEU A 17 -58.82 -15.26 10.12
CA LEU A 17 -59.69 -14.51 9.22
C LEU A 17 -59.14 -13.20 8.60
N SER A 18 -58.64 -13.25 7.37
CA SER A 18 -58.99 -12.32 6.27
C SER A 18 -58.34 -12.79 4.95
N ILE A 19 -59.10 -12.70 3.87
CA ILE A 19 -58.73 -13.14 2.52
C ILE A 19 -57.53 -12.32 2.03
N THR A 20 -56.33 -12.93 2.01
CA THR A 20 -55.17 -12.44 1.25
C THR A 20 -54.45 -13.62 0.61
N PHE A 21 -54.03 -13.44 -0.64
CA PHE A 21 -53.33 -14.43 -1.46
C PHE A 21 -52.03 -14.87 -0.77
N PHE A 22 -51.86 -16.18 -0.54
CA PHE A 22 -50.62 -16.75 -0.04
C PHE A 22 -49.59 -16.82 -1.19
N ALA A 23 -48.52 -16.02 -1.11
CA ALA A 23 -47.30 -16.30 -1.84
C ALA A 23 -46.49 -17.31 -1.03
N ALA A 24 -46.39 -18.55 -1.52
CA ALA A 24 -45.42 -19.51 -1.01
C ALA A 24 -44.03 -19.03 -1.44
N GLY A 25 -43.24 -18.49 -0.50
CA GLY A 25 -41.83 -18.24 -0.72
C GLY A 25 -41.09 -19.57 -0.69
N CYS A 26 -40.58 -20.02 -1.84
CA CYS A 26 -39.63 -21.11 -1.90
C CYS A 26 -38.24 -20.51 -2.07
N GLU A 27 -37.32 -20.81 -1.15
CA GLU A 27 -35.93 -20.39 -1.24
C GLU A 27 -35.07 -21.56 -1.76
N CYS A 28 -34.07 -21.22 -2.58
CA CYS A 28 -33.10 -22.20 -3.05
C CYS A 28 -32.14 -22.55 -1.91
N VAL A 29 -31.96 -23.85 -1.65
CA VAL A 29 -31.03 -24.33 -0.64
C VAL A 29 -29.76 -24.81 -1.35
N PRO A 30 -28.63 -24.10 -1.20
CA PRO A 30 -27.39 -24.50 -1.86
C PRO A 30 -26.80 -25.76 -1.20
N GLU A 31 -25.97 -26.48 -1.94
CA GLU A 31 -25.25 -27.64 -1.38
C GLU A 31 -24.19 -27.23 -0.34
N THR A 32 -23.86 -28.15 0.57
CA THR A 32 -22.77 -27.96 1.53
C THR A 32 -21.41 -27.92 0.82
N ALA A 33 -20.37 -27.37 1.47
CA ALA A 33 -19.02 -27.34 0.89
C ALA A 33 -18.51 -28.74 0.50
N ALA A 34 -18.77 -29.75 1.34
CA ALA A 34 -18.40 -31.13 1.07
C ALA A 34 -19.16 -31.74 -0.12
N GLU A 35 -20.47 -31.45 -0.23
CA GLU A 35 -21.27 -31.85 -1.40
C GLU A 35 -20.78 -31.16 -2.68
N LEU A 36 -20.42 -29.88 -2.62
CA LEU A 36 -19.92 -29.12 -3.77
C LEU A 36 -18.56 -29.63 -4.25
N CYS A 37 -17.65 -29.95 -3.32
CA CYS A 37 -16.38 -30.59 -3.61
C CYS A 37 -16.56 -31.97 -4.25
N ALA A 38 -17.45 -32.79 -3.70
CA ALA A 38 -17.78 -34.10 -4.26
C ALA A 38 -18.42 -33.98 -5.65
N ASP A 39 -19.34 -33.04 -5.87
CA ASP A 39 -20.01 -32.81 -7.16
C ASP A 39 -19.06 -32.27 -8.25
N ARG A 40 -17.95 -31.65 -7.86
CA ARG A 40 -16.90 -31.23 -8.81
C ARG A 40 -15.73 -32.19 -8.89
N ASN A 41 -15.82 -33.35 -8.22
CA ASN A 41 -14.75 -34.33 -8.10
C ASN A 41 -13.41 -33.70 -7.65
N GLN A 42 -13.47 -32.62 -6.86
CA GLN A 42 -12.29 -31.96 -6.34
C GLN A 42 -11.90 -32.63 -5.03
N ALA A 43 -10.79 -33.38 -5.04
CA ALA A 43 -10.34 -34.16 -3.89
C ALA A 43 -9.61 -33.33 -2.82
N CYS A 44 -8.98 -32.23 -3.22
CA CYS A 44 -8.25 -31.31 -2.35
C CYS A 44 -8.04 -29.97 -3.11
N GLY A 45 -7.62 -28.93 -2.41
CA GLY A 45 -7.39 -27.60 -2.97
C GLY A 45 -8.65 -26.73 -2.98
N LEU A 46 -8.52 -25.51 -3.50
CA LEU A 46 -9.62 -24.56 -3.62
C LEU A 46 -10.48 -24.89 -4.83
N LEU A 47 -11.80 -24.82 -4.65
CA LEU A 47 -12.79 -24.95 -5.70
C LEU A 47 -13.62 -23.68 -5.76
N ALA A 48 -13.38 -22.84 -6.77
CA ALA A 48 -14.25 -21.72 -7.12
C ALA A 48 -15.23 -22.17 -8.21
N THR A 49 -16.53 -22.21 -7.90
CA THR A 49 -17.55 -22.65 -8.85
C THR A 49 -18.93 -22.05 -8.54
N ARG A 50 -19.91 -22.26 -9.42
CA ARG A 50 -21.31 -21.95 -9.12
C ARG A 50 -21.97 -23.14 -8.43
N ASP A 51 -22.70 -22.84 -7.37
CA ASP A 51 -23.57 -23.82 -6.73
C ASP A 51 -24.86 -24.05 -7.54
N SER A 52 -25.68 -24.98 -7.07
CA SER A 52 -26.99 -25.35 -7.59
C SER A 52 -28.02 -24.21 -7.58
N CYS A 53 -27.75 -23.11 -6.86
CA CYS A 53 -28.53 -21.87 -6.84
C CYS A 53 -27.95 -20.79 -7.78
N GLN A 54 -26.93 -21.13 -8.59
CA GLN A 54 -26.22 -20.22 -9.48
C GLN A 54 -25.41 -19.12 -8.79
N VAL A 55 -25.21 -19.23 -7.47
CA VAL A 55 -24.38 -18.30 -6.71
C VAL A 55 -22.93 -18.77 -6.81
N SER A 56 -22.03 -17.85 -7.14
CA SER A 56 -20.59 -18.14 -7.15
C SER A 56 -20.11 -18.32 -5.71
N ARG A 57 -19.45 -19.44 -5.45
CA ARG A 57 -18.90 -19.80 -4.14
C ARG A 57 -17.52 -20.40 -4.32
N ALA A 58 -16.65 -20.12 -3.36
CA ALA A 58 -15.35 -20.76 -3.28
C ALA A 58 -15.29 -21.58 -1.99
N VAL A 59 -14.93 -22.86 -2.11
CA VAL A 59 -14.90 -23.81 -1.00
C VAL A 59 -13.56 -24.55 -1.00
N ASN A 60 -13.05 -24.86 0.20
CA ASN A 60 -11.82 -25.62 0.35
C ASN A 60 -12.16 -27.12 0.43
N CYS A 61 -11.63 -27.91 -0.50
CA CYS A 61 -11.88 -29.34 -0.60
C CYS A 61 -10.84 -30.20 0.14
N GLY A 62 -9.97 -29.61 0.96
CA GLY A 62 -8.93 -30.28 1.74
C GLY A 62 -7.51 -29.88 1.32
N SER A 63 -6.48 -30.26 2.08
CA SER A 63 -5.08 -29.96 1.72
C SER A 63 -4.52 -31.02 0.76
N CYS A 64 -3.98 -30.58 -0.39
CA CYS A 64 -3.27 -31.47 -1.30
C CYS A 64 -1.88 -31.78 -0.75
N THR A 65 -1.69 -32.93 -0.10
CA THR A 65 -0.35 -33.45 0.18
C THR A 65 0.15 -34.15 -1.07
N ALA A 66 1.11 -33.53 -1.77
CA ALA A 66 1.87 -34.23 -2.79
C ALA A 66 2.68 -35.36 -2.11
N PRO A 67 2.81 -36.55 -2.73
CA PRO A 67 3.75 -37.56 -2.25
C PRO A 67 5.18 -37.00 -2.34
N ASP A 68 5.91 -37.20 -1.25
CA ASP A 68 7.30 -36.81 -1.02
C ASP A 68 8.23 -37.26 -2.18
N PRO A 69 9.04 -36.38 -2.80
CA PRO A 69 10.07 -36.81 -3.71
C PRO A 69 11.17 -37.57 -2.95
N ASP A 70 11.46 -38.80 -3.38
CA ASP A 70 12.55 -39.67 -2.90
C ASP A 70 13.88 -38.89 -2.76
N PRO A 71 14.73 -39.24 -1.76
CA PRO A 71 16.01 -38.57 -1.52
C PRO A 71 17.02 -38.78 -2.66
N ASP A 72 17.64 -37.68 -3.07
CA ASP A 72 18.69 -37.57 -4.09
C ASP A 72 19.87 -38.53 -3.86
N PRO A 73 20.48 -39.12 -4.91
CA PRO A 73 21.73 -39.87 -4.81
C PRO A 73 22.96 -38.95 -4.60
N ASP A 74 23.88 -39.45 -3.76
CA ASP A 74 25.16 -38.87 -3.31
C ASP A 74 25.95 -38.03 -4.34
N PRO A 75 26.64 -36.95 -3.91
CA PRO A 75 27.54 -36.16 -4.74
C PRO A 75 28.90 -36.88 -4.96
N ASP A 76 29.34 -36.92 -6.21
CA ASP A 76 30.68 -37.37 -6.64
C ASP A 76 31.76 -36.34 -6.19
N PRO A 77 33.02 -36.77 -5.93
CA PRO A 77 34.03 -35.95 -5.27
C PRO A 77 34.78 -34.97 -6.20
N ASP A 78 35.13 -33.82 -5.62
CA ASP A 78 35.95 -32.71 -6.15
C ASP A 78 37.28 -33.13 -6.82
N PRO A 79 37.69 -32.46 -7.90
CA PRO A 79 39.10 -32.35 -8.30
C PRO A 79 39.77 -31.06 -7.78
N ASP A 80 41.00 -31.27 -7.28
CA ASP A 80 41.98 -30.38 -6.62
C ASP A 80 42.21 -28.96 -7.22
N PRO A 81 42.75 -28.02 -6.39
CA PRO A 81 43.07 -26.64 -6.77
C PRO A 81 44.46 -26.49 -7.41
N ASP A 82 44.58 -25.64 -8.42
CA ASP A 82 45.89 -25.18 -8.94
C ASP A 82 46.20 -23.75 -8.45
N PRO A 83 47.49 -23.39 -8.21
CA PRO A 83 47.89 -22.30 -7.33
C PRO A 83 48.17 -20.94 -8.02
N ASP A 84 48.18 -19.91 -7.16
CA ASP A 84 48.52 -18.50 -7.35
C ASP A 84 49.75 -18.16 -8.20
N PRO A 85 49.76 -16.92 -8.73
CA PRO A 85 50.86 -16.03 -8.37
C PRO A 85 50.41 -14.63 -7.88
N ASP A 86 50.84 -14.33 -6.66
CA ASP A 86 50.92 -13.04 -5.96
C ASP A 86 52.15 -12.21 -6.48
N PRO A 87 52.51 -11.03 -5.94
CA PRO A 87 51.87 -9.70 -5.90
C PRO A 87 52.77 -8.62 -6.58
N ASP A 88 52.30 -7.36 -6.71
CA ASP A 88 53.16 -6.16 -6.50
C ASP A 88 52.32 -4.85 -6.45
N PRO A 89 52.85 -3.71 -5.93
CA PRO A 89 52.37 -3.09 -4.70
C PRO A 89 51.85 -1.64 -4.83
N ASP A 90 51.30 -1.17 -3.71
CA ASP A 90 50.80 0.16 -3.33
C ASP A 90 51.56 1.41 -3.84
N PRO A 91 50.86 2.54 -3.97
CA PRO A 91 51.01 3.56 -2.93
C PRO A 91 49.71 4.30 -2.51
N ASP A 92 49.43 4.26 -1.21
CA ASP A 92 48.79 5.34 -0.44
C ASP A 92 49.87 6.38 -0.02
N PRO A 93 49.58 7.57 0.55
CA PRO A 93 48.31 8.31 0.71
C PRO A 93 48.44 9.80 0.30
N ASP A 94 47.34 10.57 0.27
CA ASP A 94 47.34 11.96 0.79
C ASP A 94 45.90 12.53 0.89
N PRO A 95 45.66 13.61 1.67
CA PRO A 95 44.64 13.66 2.72
C PRO A 95 43.41 14.50 2.34
N ASP A 96 42.38 14.38 3.19
CA ASP A 96 41.17 15.21 3.25
C ASP A 96 41.38 16.69 2.87
N PRO A 97 40.56 17.22 1.96
CA PRO A 97 40.03 18.56 2.13
C PRO A 97 38.89 18.52 3.17
N ASP A 98 39.04 19.33 4.22
CA ASP A 98 38.02 19.71 5.21
C ASP A 98 36.60 19.84 4.60
N PRO A 99 35.53 19.58 5.39
CA PRO A 99 34.17 19.92 5.01
C PRO A 99 34.08 21.44 4.82
N ASP A 100 33.92 21.87 3.57
CA ASP A 100 33.58 23.25 3.27
C ASP A 100 32.25 23.59 3.99
N PRO A 101 32.16 24.79 4.59
CA PRO A 101 31.08 25.16 5.49
C PRO A 101 29.75 25.23 4.75
N ASP A 102 28.75 24.60 5.36
CA ASP A 102 27.30 24.82 5.23
C ASP A 102 26.91 25.85 4.15
N PRO A 103 26.54 25.40 2.93
CA PRO A 103 25.81 26.25 2.03
C PRO A 103 24.41 26.42 2.63
N SER A 104 24.29 27.46 3.44
CA SER A 104 23.12 28.33 3.59
C SER A 104 21.88 27.75 2.92
N ILE A 105 20.95 27.23 3.75
CA ILE A 105 19.60 26.77 3.38
C ILE A 105 19.14 27.45 2.09
N VAL A 106 19.30 26.74 0.98
CA VAL A 106 18.76 27.18 -0.30
C VAL A 106 17.28 26.82 -0.22
N LEU A 107 16.42 27.82 -0.19
CA LEU A 107 14.99 27.59 -0.32
C LEU A 107 14.75 27.08 -1.73
N GLU A 108 14.21 25.88 -1.85
CA GLU A 108 14.08 25.21 -3.13
C GLU A 108 12.69 25.42 -3.73
N ILE A 109 12.62 25.31 -5.06
CA ILE A 109 11.46 25.71 -5.88
C ILE A 109 10.60 24.48 -6.16
N THR A 110 9.34 24.51 -5.75
CA THR A 110 8.34 23.57 -6.28
C THR A 110 7.67 24.24 -7.47
N ARG A 111 7.78 23.64 -8.67
CA ARG A 111 7.09 24.11 -9.88
C ARG A 111 6.33 22.98 -10.54
N GLY A 112 5.38 23.33 -11.38
CA GLY A 112 4.75 22.35 -12.24
C GLY A 112 3.56 22.89 -12.99
N GLY A 113 2.75 21.94 -13.38
CA GLY A 113 1.65 22.14 -14.27
C GLY A 113 0.30 21.83 -13.66
N VAL A 114 -0.67 22.72 -13.83
CA VAL A 114 -2.09 22.33 -13.75
C VAL A 114 -2.64 22.30 -15.15
N THR A 115 -3.01 21.10 -15.62
CA THR A 115 -3.55 20.87 -16.95
C THR A 115 -4.93 20.24 -16.89
N ALA A 116 -5.70 20.36 -17.98
CA ALA A 116 -6.92 19.60 -18.16
C ALA A 116 -6.59 18.13 -18.49
N LEU A 117 -7.30 17.19 -17.86
CA LEU A 117 -7.05 15.76 -18.01
C LEU A 117 -7.28 15.25 -19.45
N ALA A 118 -8.22 15.86 -20.18
CA ALA A 118 -8.66 15.35 -21.47
C ALA A 118 -7.74 15.72 -22.65
N ASP A 119 -7.18 16.93 -22.63
CA ASP A 119 -6.46 17.55 -23.74
C ASP A 119 -5.07 18.07 -23.33
N HIS A 120 -4.70 17.91 -22.05
CA HIS A 120 -3.46 18.41 -21.46
C HIS A 120 -3.26 19.93 -21.61
N GLU A 121 -4.34 20.69 -21.86
CA GLU A 121 -4.26 22.14 -21.95
C GLU A 121 -3.99 22.75 -20.57
N TRP A 122 -3.13 23.78 -20.54
CA TRP A 122 -2.83 24.53 -19.33
C TRP A 122 -4.09 25.19 -18.77
N ILE A 123 -4.29 25.07 -17.46
CA ILE A 123 -5.37 25.72 -16.72
C ILE A 123 -4.81 26.94 -16.01
N GLU A 124 -5.18 28.13 -16.45
CA GLU A 124 -4.91 29.41 -15.77
C GLU A 124 -5.91 29.70 -14.65
N ASP A 125 -5.59 30.61 -13.73
CA ASP A 125 -6.43 31.05 -12.60
C ASP A 125 -7.02 29.91 -11.75
N ALA A 126 -6.35 28.76 -11.68
CA ALA A 126 -6.68 27.73 -10.72
C ALA A 126 -6.06 28.08 -9.37
N THR A 127 -6.81 27.95 -8.28
CA THR A 127 -6.31 28.17 -6.93
C THR A 127 -5.79 26.88 -6.35
N LEU A 128 -4.46 26.78 -6.16
CA LEU A 128 -3.80 25.66 -5.51
C LEU A 128 -3.59 26.00 -4.04
N ARG A 129 -3.92 25.05 -3.17
CA ARG A 129 -3.76 25.14 -1.73
C ARG A 129 -3.05 23.91 -1.22
N PHE A 130 -1.92 24.12 -0.56
CA PHE A 130 -1.07 23.06 -0.01
C PHE A 130 -1.28 23.01 1.49
N TYR A 131 -1.45 21.80 2.00
CA TYR A 131 -1.58 21.52 3.41
C TYR A 131 -0.61 20.43 3.80
N ALA A 132 0.21 20.68 4.81
CA ALA A 132 1.10 19.69 5.37
C ALA A 132 0.28 18.50 5.91
N TRP A 133 0.66 17.30 5.48
CA TRP A 133 0.04 16.04 5.85
C TRP A 133 1.04 15.13 6.58
N PRO A 134 0.63 14.44 7.65
CA PRO A 134 -0.63 14.64 8.38
C PRO A 134 -0.65 16.01 9.09
N PRO A 135 -1.82 16.66 9.23
CA PRO A 135 -1.94 17.93 9.92
C PRO A 135 -1.74 17.69 11.41
N SER A 136 -0.82 18.44 12.02
CA SER A 136 -0.51 18.34 13.45
C SER A 136 -1.72 18.57 14.35
N GLU A 137 -2.69 19.34 13.87
CA GLU A 137 -3.91 19.73 14.58
C GLU A 137 -4.95 18.60 14.66
N LEU A 138 -4.86 17.59 13.79
CA LEU A 138 -5.74 16.42 13.80
C LEU A 138 -5.11 15.21 14.49
N ALA A 139 -3.89 15.36 15.03
CA ALA A 139 -3.16 14.26 15.64
C ALA A 139 -3.95 13.70 16.86
N HIS A 140 -4.16 12.38 16.81
CA HIS A 140 -4.75 11.48 17.81
C HIS A 140 -6.29 11.28 17.85
N TRP A 141 -7.12 12.11 17.19
CA TRP A 141 -8.59 11.97 17.35
C TRP A 141 -9.40 11.82 16.06
N THR A 142 -8.83 12.04 14.88
CA THR A 142 -9.58 11.89 13.62
C THR A 142 -8.89 10.94 12.67
N THR A 143 -9.62 9.92 12.22
CA THR A 143 -9.14 8.98 11.19
C THR A 143 -9.19 9.58 9.78
N LYS A 144 -9.92 10.68 9.56
CA LYS A 144 -10.14 11.29 8.25
C LYS A 144 -9.84 12.79 8.19
N TRP A 145 -9.45 13.29 7.00
CA TRP A 145 -9.46 14.71 6.67
C TRP A 145 -10.92 15.21 6.65
N ALA A 146 -11.24 16.19 7.49
CA ALA A 146 -12.60 16.70 7.63
C ALA A 146 -13.00 17.63 6.47
N LEU A 147 -14.30 17.66 6.14
CA LEU A 147 -14.81 18.58 5.14
C LEU A 147 -14.51 20.04 5.53
N ASN A 148 -13.99 20.83 4.58
CA ASN A 148 -13.59 22.22 4.78
C ASN A 148 -12.48 22.44 5.82
N PHE A 149 -11.74 21.41 6.22
CA PHE A 149 -10.62 21.57 7.15
C PHE A 149 -9.62 22.59 6.62
N ARG A 150 -9.43 23.68 7.38
CA ARG A 150 -8.53 24.80 7.05
C ARG A 150 -8.68 25.35 5.62
N ALA A 151 -9.88 25.28 5.01
CA ALA A 151 -10.08 25.67 3.61
C ALA A 151 -9.57 27.08 3.23
N ASP A 152 -9.63 28.01 4.19
CA ASP A 152 -9.19 29.41 4.05
C ASP A 152 -7.86 29.71 4.79
N SER A 153 -7.17 28.67 5.28
CA SER A 153 -5.90 28.80 5.97
C SER A 153 -4.93 27.69 5.56
N PRO A 154 -4.60 27.58 4.26
CA PRO A 154 -3.58 26.64 3.79
C PRO A 154 -2.19 27.04 4.29
N ASP A 155 -1.26 26.09 4.31
CA ASP A 155 0.13 26.39 4.64
C ASP A 155 0.78 27.19 3.49
N HIS A 156 0.42 26.87 2.25
CA HIS A 156 0.83 27.61 1.06
C HIS A 156 -0.31 27.71 0.04
N ALA A 157 -0.36 28.78 -0.73
CA ALA A 157 -1.33 28.95 -1.82
C ALA A 157 -0.73 29.71 -3.00
N VAL A 158 -1.13 29.33 -4.21
CA VAL A 158 -0.69 29.96 -5.46
C VAL A 158 -1.81 29.91 -6.51
N LEU A 159 -1.82 30.89 -7.41
CA LEU A 159 -2.68 30.89 -8.59
C LEU A 159 -1.88 30.45 -9.81
N THR A 160 -2.47 29.62 -10.68
CA THR A 160 -1.82 29.30 -11.95
C THR A 160 -1.86 30.49 -12.92
N ALA A 161 -0.78 30.69 -13.66
CA ALA A 161 -0.67 31.75 -14.64
C ALA A 161 -1.19 31.36 -16.03
N ALA A 162 -1.53 32.38 -16.82
CA ALA A 162 -1.96 32.28 -18.21
C ALA A 162 -0.85 31.79 -19.17
N VAL A 163 0.42 32.09 -18.85
CA VAL A 163 1.57 31.77 -19.69
C VAL A 163 2.49 30.79 -18.93
N PRO A 164 2.86 29.65 -19.54
CA PRO A 164 3.83 28.75 -18.94
C PRO A 164 5.19 29.44 -18.76
N PHE A 165 5.68 29.50 -17.53
CA PHE A 165 7.04 29.91 -17.19
C PHE A 165 7.97 28.70 -17.30
N GLY A 166 8.85 28.69 -18.31
CA GLY A 166 9.82 27.60 -18.44
C GLY A 166 9.20 26.20 -18.50
N ALA A 167 7.96 26.08 -19.02
CA ALA A 167 7.10 24.87 -19.09
C ALA A 167 6.25 24.53 -17.83
N SER A 168 6.21 25.39 -16.81
CA SER A 168 5.33 25.27 -15.63
C SER A 168 4.36 26.45 -15.56
N ASN A 169 3.13 26.28 -15.08
CA ASN A 169 2.17 27.38 -14.91
C ASN A 169 1.88 27.73 -13.45
N TYR A 170 2.59 27.12 -12.50
CA TYR A 170 2.68 27.59 -11.12
C TYR A 170 4.08 27.31 -10.55
N ALA A 171 4.45 28.06 -9.51
CA ALA A 171 5.64 27.79 -8.72
C ALA A 171 5.55 28.41 -7.32
N LEU A 172 6.19 27.77 -6.33
CA LEU A 172 6.39 28.29 -4.98
C LEU A 172 7.83 28.80 -4.90
N PHE A 173 8.00 30.13 -4.97
CA PHE A 173 9.32 30.76 -4.94
C PHE A 173 9.61 31.41 -3.58
N PRO A 174 10.82 31.21 -3.06
CA PRO A 174 11.39 32.04 -2.01
C PRO A 174 11.98 33.31 -2.63
N GLU A 175 11.30 34.44 -2.51
CA GLU A 175 11.78 35.79 -2.87
C GLU A 175 12.68 35.91 -4.12
N ALA A 176 12.09 36.28 -5.26
CA ALA A 176 12.84 37.01 -6.27
C ALA A 176 11.96 38.13 -6.83
N ASP A 177 12.40 39.37 -6.61
CA ASP A 177 11.85 40.57 -7.24
C ASP A 177 11.72 40.35 -8.76
N GLY A 178 10.50 40.15 -9.27
CA GLY A 178 10.21 40.32 -10.70
C GLY A 178 9.42 39.24 -11.43
N CYS A 179 8.87 38.20 -10.78
CA CYS A 179 8.00 37.24 -11.47
C CYS A 179 6.54 37.38 -11.01
N PRO A 180 5.54 37.25 -11.90
CA PRO A 180 4.17 37.59 -11.56
C PRO A 180 3.59 36.58 -10.56
N ASP A 181 3.20 37.10 -9.39
CA ASP A 181 2.17 36.58 -8.47
C ASP A 181 2.50 35.36 -7.58
N ALA A 182 3.63 35.39 -6.88
CA ALA A 182 3.82 34.60 -5.65
C ALA A 182 3.80 35.52 -4.43
N THR A 183 2.63 35.71 -3.81
CA THR A 183 2.48 36.52 -2.59
C THR A 183 2.93 35.82 -1.30
N SER A 184 3.51 34.62 -1.36
CA SER A 184 3.97 33.87 -0.18
C SER A 184 5.48 33.64 -0.18
N ARG A 185 6.16 34.10 0.87
CA ARG A 185 7.58 33.91 1.18
C ARG A 185 7.91 32.48 1.65
N THR A 186 7.42 31.44 1.00
CA THR A 186 7.50 30.09 1.59
C THR A 186 7.66 28.99 0.56
N SER A 187 8.64 28.13 0.81
CA SER A 187 8.90 26.88 0.10
C SER A 187 8.25 25.72 0.88
N LEU A 188 8.02 24.56 0.25
CA LEU A 188 7.49 23.38 0.95
C LEU A 188 8.59 22.73 1.82
N ASP A 189 8.24 22.27 3.02
CA ASP A 189 9.18 21.54 3.87
C ASP A 189 9.52 20.17 3.23
N PRO A 190 10.83 19.84 3.07
CA PRO A 190 11.26 18.56 2.53
C PRO A 190 10.85 17.39 3.44
N ASP A 191 10.97 16.18 2.90
CA ASP A 191 10.69 14.89 3.54
C ASP A 191 9.29 14.77 4.18
N ARG A 192 8.30 15.45 3.59
CA ARG A 192 6.94 15.54 4.13
C ARG A 192 5.87 15.34 3.07
N TRP A 193 4.73 14.79 3.50
CA TRP A 193 3.54 14.72 2.67
C TRP A 193 2.77 16.03 2.63
N TYR A 194 2.17 16.31 1.48
CA TYR A 194 1.23 17.41 1.31
C TYR A 194 -0.08 16.90 0.70
N ARG A 195 -1.18 17.33 1.29
CA ARG A 195 -2.49 17.32 0.64
C ARG A 195 -2.62 18.60 -0.18
N ILE A 196 -2.94 18.48 -1.46
CA ILE A 196 -3.11 19.60 -2.38
C ILE A 196 -4.56 19.67 -2.83
N ARG A 197 -5.19 20.84 -2.64
CA ARG A 197 -6.53 21.15 -3.12
C ARG A 197 -6.46 22.18 -4.25
N ILE A 198 -7.01 21.84 -5.41
CA ILE A 198 -7.00 22.72 -6.59
C ILE A 198 -8.42 23.03 -7.05
N ASP A 199 -8.75 24.31 -7.13
CA ASP A 199 -10.06 24.79 -7.54
C ASP A 199 -10.02 25.61 -8.83
N LYS A 200 -10.89 25.24 -9.77
CA LYS A 200 -11.14 26.00 -10.99
C LYS A 200 -12.62 25.85 -11.40
N PRO A 201 -13.36 26.95 -11.61
CA PRO A 201 -14.72 26.87 -12.17
C PRO A 201 -14.75 26.12 -13.51
N GLY A 202 -15.76 25.26 -13.70
CA GLY A 202 -15.86 24.38 -14.88
C GLY A 202 -15.17 23.01 -14.72
N TYR A 203 -14.31 22.86 -13.71
CA TYR A 203 -13.61 21.61 -13.41
C TYR A 203 -14.13 20.99 -12.11
N TYR A 204 -13.94 19.68 -11.98
CA TYR A 204 -14.01 19.03 -10.68
C TYR A 204 -12.84 19.51 -9.81
N PRO A 205 -13.10 19.81 -8.52
CA PRO A 205 -12.08 19.85 -7.48
C PRO A 205 -10.96 18.82 -7.64
N GLY A 206 -9.72 19.27 -7.77
CA GLY A 206 -8.55 18.39 -7.66
C GLY A 206 -8.18 18.21 -6.19
N ILE A 207 -8.06 16.96 -5.73
CA ILE A 207 -7.51 16.62 -4.41
C ILE A 207 -6.40 15.60 -4.66
N PHE A 208 -5.19 15.94 -4.24
CA PHE A 208 -4.01 15.12 -4.48
C PHE A 208 -3.20 14.97 -3.20
N TYR A 209 -2.46 13.87 -3.09
CA TYR A 209 -1.47 13.68 -2.05
C TYR A 209 -0.11 13.48 -2.72
N ARG A 210 0.88 14.25 -2.30
CA ARG A 210 2.25 14.18 -2.84
C ARG A 210 3.25 14.17 -1.71
N TYR A 211 4.22 13.26 -1.79
CA TYR A 211 5.39 13.32 -0.94
C TYR A 211 6.39 14.30 -1.53
N HIS A 212 6.84 15.26 -0.72
CA HIS A 212 7.91 16.16 -1.07
C HIS A 212 9.22 15.53 -0.61
N ALA A 213 9.96 14.90 -1.52
CA ALA A 213 11.21 14.18 -1.23
C ALA A 213 12.41 15.11 -1.01
N GLY A 214 12.15 16.37 -0.64
CA GLY A 214 13.14 17.44 -0.66
C GLY A 214 13.50 17.85 -2.08
N TYR A 215 14.61 18.55 -2.22
CA TYR A 215 14.95 19.11 -3.49
C TYR A 215 16.41 18.94 -3.88
N LEU A 216 16.70 19.31 -5.13
CA LEU A 216 17.95 19.01 -5.79
C LEU A 216 18.80 20.27 -5.82
N ALA A 217 20.09 20.14 -5.49
CA ALA A 217 21.05 21.25 -5.40
C ALA A 217 21.16 22.12 -6.67
N ASP A 218 20.79 21.57 -7.84
CA ASP A 218 20.80 22.26 -9.14
C ASP A 218 19.56 23.14 -9.39
N CYS A 219 18.59 23.20 -8.46
CA CYS A 219 17.32 23.92 -8.59
C CYS A 219 17.36 25.43 -8.33
N ALA A 220 18.53 26.05 -8.32
CA ALA A 220 18.66 27.46 -8.00
C ALA A 220 17.87 28.37 -8.99
N PRO A 221 17.15 29.40 -8.49
CA PRO A 221 16.41 30.36 -9.31
C PRO A 221 17.37 31.35 -9.99
N SER A 222 18.16 30.89 -10.95
CA SER A 222 18.83 31.82 -11.86
C SER A 222 17.90 32.11 -13.05
N HIS A 223 17.08 33.13 -12.86
CA HIS A 223 16.32 33.87 -13.87
C HIS A 223 15.02 33.24 -14.36
N CYS A 224 13.93 34.02 -14.23
CA CYS A 224 12.66 33.82 -14.94
C CYS A 224 12.77 33.94 -16.48
N GLU A 225 13.97 33.76 -17.04
CA GLU A 225 14.19 33.57 -18.47
C GLU A 225 15.33 32.55 -18.70
N ALA A 226 15.02 31.52 -19.49
CA ALA A 226 15.92 30.91 -20.48
C ALA A 226 16.77 29.67 -20.19
N ASP A 227 16.48 28.80 -19.20
CA ASP A 227 17.09 27.46 -19.22
C ASP A 227 16.12 26.29 -19.00
N ARG A 228 15.59 25.76 -20.11
CA ARG A 228 14.78 24.53 -20.15
C ARG A 228 15.55 23.29 -19.67
N SER A 229 16.90 23.30 -19.72
CA SER A 229 17.71 22.12 -19.34
C SER A 229 17.81 21.90 -17.83
N ARG A 230 17.49 22.92 -17.03
CA ARG A 230 17.32 22.81 -15.57
C ARG A 230 15.89 22.41 -15.19
N ALA A 231 14.97 22.47 -16.16
CA ALA A 231 13.67 21.79 -16.26
C ALA A 231 13.53 20.51 -15.43
N GLU A 232 14.30 19.55 -15.91
CA GLU A 232 14.26 18.12 -15.57
C GLU A 232 14.96 17.81 -14.25
N ARG A 233 15.73 18.75 -13.71
CA ARG A 233 16.50 18.60 -12.47
C ARG A 233 15.79 19.11 -11.22
N CYS A 234 14.52 19.51 -11.32
CA CYS A 234 13.71 19.89 -10.17
C CYS A 234 12.51 18.99 -10.00
N ALA A 235 12.07 18.84 -8.74
CA ALA A 235 10.83 18.14 -8.42
C ALA A 235 9.66 18.86 -9.12
N GLN A 236 9.22 18.29 -10.25
CA GLN A 236 8.07 18.76 -10.99
C GLN A 236 6.82 18.10 -10.40
N MET A 237 5.84 18.92 -10.00
CA MET A 237 4.58 18.44 -9.47
C MET A 237 3.46 18.80 -10.47
N ASP A 238 3.08 17.85 -11.31
CA ASP A 238 2.00 18.07 -12.27
C ASP A 238 0.67 17.52 -11.74
N PHE A 239 -0.40 18.26 -12.04
CA PHE A 239 -1.76 17.98 -11.64
C PHE A 239 -2.69 18.06 -12.84
N ALA A 240 -3.56 17.07 -12.97
CA ALA A 240 -4.57 17.03 -14.02
C ALA A 240 -5.97 17.22 -13.42
N LEU A 241 -6.74 18.20 -13.90
CA LEU A 241 -8.13 18.42 -13.49
C LEU A 241 -9.10 17.94 -14.57
N ALA A 242 -10.17 17.28 -14.13
CA ALA A 242 -11.22 16.85 -15.03
C ALA A 242 -12.26 17.96 -15.27
N LYS A 243 -12.54 18.26 -16.55
CA LYS A 243 -13.66 19.14 -16.95
C LYS A 243 -14.99 18.47 -16.61
N LYS A 244 -15.97 19.24 -16.10
CA LYS A 244 -17.26 18.69 -15.64
C LYS A 244 -18.16 18.16 -16.77
N ASP A 245 -17.99 18.68 -17.97
CA ASP A 245 -18.77 18.38 -19.17
C ASP A 245 -18.09 17.38 -20.11
N VAL A 246 -16.89 16.91 -19.75
CA VAL A 246 -16.12 15.93 -20.54
C VAL A 246 -16.06 14.61 -19.79
N ALA A 247 -16.47 13.53 -20.46
CA ALA A 247 -16.35 12.19 -19.92
C ALA A 247 -14.88 11.81 -19.69
N HIS A 248 -14.56 11.31 -18.50
CA HIS A 248 -13.21 10.92 -18.11
C HIS A 248 -13.24 9.69 -17.19
N PRO A 249 -12.16 8.88 -17.18
CA PRO A 249 -12.05 7.78 -16.24
C PRO A 249 -11.85 8.32 -14.82
N ARG A 250 -12.43 7.63 -13.85
CA ARG A 250 -12.24 7.85 -12.43
C ARG A 250 -11.36 6.72 -11.91
N LEU A 251 -10.09 7.03 -11.71
CA LEU A 251 -9.09 6.06 -11.27
C LEU A 251 -8.92 6.12 -9.75
N PRO A 252 -8.62 4.98 -9.09
CA PRO A 252 -8.07 4.99 -7.74
C PRO A 252 -6.69 5.66 -7.74
N ASP A 253 -6.26 6.16 -6.58
CA ASP A 253 -4.92 6.68 -6.32
C ASP A 253 -4.57 6.19 -4.91
N LEU A 254 -3.71 5.19 -4.80
CA LEU A 254 -3.43 4.52 -3.54
C LEU A 254 -2.22 5.14 -2.85
N ILE A 255 -2.37 5.47 -1.58
CA ILE A 255 -1.28 5.92 -0.72
C ILE A 255 -1.26 5.13 0.57
N ILE A 256 -0.09 5.03 1.20
CA ILE A 256 0.00 4.56 2.58
C ILE A 256 -0.24 5.75 3.52
N ASP A 257 -1.07 5.56 4.54
CA ASP A 257 -1.29 6.55 5.59
C ASP A 257 -0.11 6.57 6.58
N PRO A 258 0.75 7.62 6.57
CA PRO A 258 1.89 7.69 7.48
C PRO A 258 1.50 7.63 8.96
N ARG A 259 0.28 8.05 9.32
CA ARG A 259 -0.19 8.07 10.71
C ARG A 259 -0.33 6.68 11.31
N ASP A 260 -0.62 5.68 10.47
CA ASP A 260 -0.79 4.31 10.92
C ASP A 260 0.55 3.66 11.30
N LEU A 261 1.66 4.13 10.70
CA LEU A 261 3.00 3.63 10.99
C LEU A 261 3.50 4.00 12.39
N ASP A 262 2.84 4.96 13.05
CA ASP A 262 3.08 5.28 14.46
C ASP A 262 2.58 4.20 15.42
N ASP A 263 1.59 3.41 14.99
CA ASP A 263 1.19 2.21 15.73
C ASP A 263 2.11 1.04 15.37
N ARG A 264 3.28 1.03 16.01
CA ARG A 264 4.31 0.00 15.89
C ARG A 264 4.76 -0.51 17.26
N ALA A 265 5.42 -1.67 17.28
CA ALA A 265 5.99 -2.25 18.50
C ALA A 265 7.14 -3.19 18.18
N TRP A 266 8.22 -3.09 18.95
CA TRP A 266 9.29 -4.10 18.96
C TRP A 266 8.81 -5.35 19.70
N GLN A 267 9.15 -6.51 19.15
CA GLN A 267 8.79 -7.82 19.70
C GLN A 267 10.02 -8.71 19.77
N CYS A 268 10.22 -9.36 20.92
CA CYS A 268 11.19 -10.44 21.09
C CYS A 268 10.45 -11.78 21.04
N THR A 269 10.88 -12.67 20.16
CA THR A 269 10.25 -13.98 20.00
C THR A 269 11.17 -15.08 20.49
N LEU A 270 10.69 -15.91 21.42
CA LEU A 270 11.40 -17.09 21.89
C LEU A 270 11.06 -18.28 21.01
N LEU A 271 12.08 -18.97 20.50
CA LEU A 271 11.91 -20.04 19.51
C LEU A 271 12.23 -21.42 20.11
N PRO A 272 11.60 -22.51 19.58
CA PRO A 272 11.82 -23.86 20.08
C PRO A 272 13.28 -24.31 20.04
N ALA A 273 13.65 -25.20 20.96
CA ALA A 273 14.95 -25.86 20.92
C ALA A 273 15.13 -26.61 19.58
N GLY A 274 16.29 -26.42 18.94
CA GLY A 274 16.60 -26.97 17.61
C GLY A 274 16.24 -26.05 16.44
N HIS A 275 15.57 -24.92 16.68
CA HIS A 275 15.47 -23.84 15.69
C HIS A 275 16.84 -23.17 15.49
N ARG A 276 17.09 -22.61 14.29
CA ARG A 276 18.39 -21.97 13.94
C ARG A 276 18.79 -20.86 14.92
N HIS A 277 17.81 -20.15 15.44
CA HIS A 277 17.96 -19.07 16.41
C HIS A 277 17.09 -19.35 17.63
N GLU A 278 17.60 -19.09 18.83
CA GLU A 278 16.83 -19.18 20.07
C GLU A 278 15.90 -17.99 20.27
N ARG A 279 16.29 -16.82 19.72
CA ARG A 279 15.52 -15.57 19.80
C ARG A 279 15.64 -14.78 18.50
N LEU A 280 14.55 -14.11 18.14
CA LEU A 280 14.52 -13.12 17.07
C LEU A 280 13.86 -11.84 17.56
N ILE A 281 14.38 -10.70 17.11
CA ILE A 281 13.81 -9.37 17.31
C ILE A 281 13.13 -8.94 16.01
N GLY A 282 11.90 -8.46 16.12
CA GLY A 282 11.15 -7.95 14.99
C GLY A 282 10.33 -6.70 15.32
N LEU A 283 10.01 -5.94 14.29
CA LEU A 283 9.14 -4.78 14.34
C LEU A 283 7.77 -5.17 13.81
N ARG A 284 6.76 -5.08 14.68
CA ARG A 284 5.35 -5.13 14.26
C ARG A 284 4.86 -3.74 13.94
N VAL A 285 4.10 -3.60 12.85
CA VAL A 285 3.62 -2.30 12.38
C VAL A 285 2.21 -2.40 11.83
N THR A 286 1.37 -1.42 12.16
CA THR A 286 0.06 -1.22 11.54
C THR A 286 0.24 -0.48 10.23
N VAL A 287 -0.45 -0.91 9.18
CA VAL A 287 -0.33 -0.31 7.85
C VAL A 287 -1.71 -0.10 7.27
N GLY A 288 -2.03 1.13 6.87
CA GLY A 288 -3.25 1.41 6.14
C GLY A 288 -3.00 2.01 4.77
N ALA A 289 -3.69 1.46 3.78
CA ALA A 289 -3.66 1.88 2.39
C ALA A 289 -4.99 2.59 2.05
N ALA A 290 -4.90 3.87 1.69
CA ALA A 290 -6.03 4.73 1.40
C ALA A 290 -6.20 4.96 -0.10
N ASN A 291 -7.45 4.96 -0.57
CA ASN A 291 -7.76 5.41 -1.92
C ASN A 291 -8.10 6.91 -1.89
N VAL A 292 -7.19 7.74 -2.38
CA VAL A 292 -7.35 9.19 -2.54
C VAL A 292 -7.70 9.60 -3.98
N GLY A 293 -8.03 8.61 -4.81
CA GLY A 293 -8.41 8.81 -6.20
C GLY A 293 -9.82 9.35 -6.37
N THR A 294 -10.18 9.57 -7.63
CA THR A 294 -11.52 10.05 -8.02
C THR A 294 -12.51 8.90 -8.23
N GLY A 295 -12.02 7.66 -8.36
CA GLY A 295 -12.81 6.44 -8.49
C GLY A 295 -12.40 5.37 -7.49
N GLY A 296 -13.27 4.38 -7.29
CA GLY A 296 -12.99 3.26 -6.40
C GLY A 296 -11.96 2.30 -7.00
N LEU A 297 -11.24 1.58 -6.14
CA LEU A 297 -10.54 0.37 -6.55
C LEU A 297 -11.56 -0.76 -6.55
N HIS A 298 -11.84 -1.34 -7.71
CA HIS A 298 -12.81 -2.42 -7.88
C HIS A 298 -12.13 -3.66 -8.46
N LEU A 299 -11.93 -4.70 -7.65
CA LEU A 299 -11.31 -5.95 -8.08
C LEU A 299 -12.31 -7.09 -8.02
N ARG A 300 -12.28 -7.97 -9.03
CA ARG A 300 -13.04 -9.22 -9.03
C ARG A 300 -12.32 -10.36 -9.74
N ALA A 301 -12.48 -11.59 -9.28
CA ALA A 301 -12.10 -12.75 -10.08
C ALA A 301 -13.16 -13.02 -11.18
N ALA A 302 -12.71 -13.44 -12.35
CA ALA A 302 -13.55 -14.15 -13.31
C ALA A 302 -12.75 -15.02 -14.27
N GLU A 303 -13.45 -15.95 -14.90
CA GLU A 303 -12.92 -16.78 -15.98
C GLU A 303 -12.82 -15.97 -17.27
N VAL A 304 -11.61 -15.85 -17.80
CA VAL A 304 -11.30 -15.20 -19.08
C VAL A 304 -10.52 -16.21 -19.92
N ASN A 305 -11.06 -16.58 -21.09
CA ASN A 305 -10.48 -17.59 -21.98
C ASN A 305 -10.22 -18.97 -21.33
N GLY A 306 -11.00 -19.34 -20.31
CA GLY A 306 -10.86 -20.62 -19.61
C GLY A 306 -9.87 -20.62 -18.44
N GLU A 307 -9.28 -19.46 -18.11
CA GLU A 307 -8.38 -19.27 -16.97
C GLU A 307 -8.99 -18.30 -15.97
N GLU A 308 -8.80 -18.55 -14.67
CA GLU A 308 -9.22 -17.62 -13.62
C GLU A 308 -8.26 -16.43 -13.59
N GLN A 309 -8.80 -15.23 -13.74
CA GLN A 309 -8.04 -13.97 -13.78
C GLN A 309 -8.68 -12.95 -12.84
N VAL A 310 -7.89 -12.00 -12.36
CA VAL A 310 -8.40 -10.83 -11.64
C VAL A 310 -8.63 -9.71 -12.65
N LEU A 311 -9.81 -9.09 -12.56
CA LEU A 311 -10.18 -7.92 -13.32
C LEU A 311 -10.27 -6.71 -12.40
N GLN A 312 -9.76 -5.58 -12.90
CA GLN A 312 -9.99 -4.26 -12.34
C GLN A 312 -11.08 -3.55 -13.16
N THR A 313 -12.15 -3.12 -12.51
CA THR A 313 -13.20 -2.28 -13.13
C THR A 313 -12.84 -0.81 -12.96
N ILE A 314 -13.00 -0.01 -14.02
CA ILE A 314 -12.77 1.43 -14.05
C ILE A 314 -14.09 2.15 -14.31
N ASP A 315 -14.50 2.99 -13.37
CA ASP A 315 -15.67 3.85 -13.52
C ASP A 315 -15.35 5.06 -14.41
N TRP A 316 -16.33 5.51 -15.18
CA TRP A 316 -16.27 6.78 -15.90
C TRP A 316 -17.26 7.78 -15.32
N SER A 317 -16.94 9.06 -15.49
CA SER A 317 -17.78 10.16 -15.02
C SER A 317 -19.16 10.22 -15.69
N ASP A 318 -19.35 9.54 -16.83
CA ASP A 318 -20.61 9.42 -17.57
C ASP A 318 -21.38 8.12 -17.26
N GLY A 319 -20.88 7.30 -16.33
CA GLY A 319 -21.47 6.02 -15.92
C GLY A 319 -21.04 4.81 -16.74
N ARG A 320 -20.15 4.97 -17.74
CA ARG A 320 -19.51 3.82 -18.40
C ARG A 320 -18.63 3.06 -17.41
N LEU A 321 -18.53 1.75 -17.60
CA LEU A 321 -17.59 0.87 -16.91
C LEU A 321 -16.66 0.24 -17.94
N ASP A 322 -15.36 0.35 -17.73
CA ASP A 322 -14.36 -0.43 -18.46
C ASP A 322 -13.79 -1.51 -17.53
N GLU A 323 -13.26 -2.59 -18.11
CA GLU A 323 -12.58 -3.64 -17.33
C GLU A 323 -11.23 -3.97 -17.97
N ARG A 324 -10.23 -4.19 -17.13
CA ARG A 324 -8.93 -4.72 -17.53
C ARG A 324 -8.59 -5.98 -16.75
N THR A 325 -7.99 -6.94 -17.44
CA THR A 325 -7.31 -8.08 -16.81
C THR A 325 -6.01 -7.62 -16.18
N LEU A 326 -5.70 -8.13 -14.99
CA LEU A 326 -4.37 -8.02 -14.38
C LEU A 326 -3.47 -9.17 -14.88
N SER A 327 -2.22 -8.88 -15.24
CA SER A 327 -1.31 -9.87 -15.80
C SER A 327 -0.83 -10.91 -14.79
N ASP A 328 -0.61 -10.48 -13.54
CA ASP A 328 0.03 -11.29 -12.50
C ASP A 328 -0.64 -11.11 -11.11
N GLY A 329 -1.85 -10.53 -11.08
CA GLY A 329 -2.65 -10.35 -9.87
C GLY A 329 -3.58 -11.55 -9.62
N GLY A 330 -3.63 -12.03 -8.38
CA GLY A 330 -4.43 -13.19 -7.99
C GLY A 330 -5.21 -12.98 -6.69
N PHE A 331 -6.28 -13.75 -6.51
CA PHE A 331 -6.88 -13.94 -5.19
C PHE A 331 -6.43 -15.28 -4.62
N GLU A 332 -5.92 -15.28 -3.39
CA GLU A 332 -5.58 -16.48 -2.64
C GLU A 332 -6.41 -16.59 -1.37
N TYR A 333 -6.87 -17.79 -1.03
CA TYR A 333 -7.50 -18.02 0.26
C TYR A 333 -6.44 -18.06 1.37
N HIS A 334 -6.39 -17.01 2.17
CA HIS A 334 -5.42 -16.88 3.24
C HIS A 334 -5.91 -17.62 4.48
N ILE A 335 -5.45 -18.87 4.63
CA ILE A 335 -5.80 -19.77 5.74
C ILE A 335 -5.68 -19.07 7.11
N PRO A 336 -4.63 -18.28 7.41
CA PRO A 336 -4.55 -17.59 8.70
C PRO A 336 -5.65 -16.59 9.02
N HIS A 337 -6.26 -15.99 8.01
CA HIS A 337 -7.35 -15.03 8.19
C HIS A 337 -8.72 -15.60 7.79
N GLU A 338 -8.75 -16.85 7.34
CA GLU A 338 -9.95 -17.58 6.91
C GLU A 338 -10.76 -16.90 5.80
N HIS A 339 -10.11 -16.10 4.94
CA HIS A 339 -10.77 -15.36 3.86
C HIS A 339 -9.83 -15.08 2.66
N PHE A 340 -10.36 -14.50 1.58
CA PHE A 340 -9.58 -14.24 0.35
C PHE A 340 -8.75 -12.97 0.44
N HIS A 341 -7.53 -13.03 -0.06
CA HIS A 341 -6.60 -11.91 -0.19
C HIS A 341 -6.23 -11.66 -1.64
N PHE A 342 -6.09 -10.39 -2.01
CA PHE A 342 -5.42 -9.98 -3.23
C PHE A 342 -3.90 -10.07 -3.06
N LEU A 343 -3.22 -10.76 -3.96
CA LEU A 343 -1.76 -10.93 -4.00
C LEU A 343 -1.06 -9.67 -4.56
N GLY A 344 0.21 -9.48 -4.23
CA GLY A 344 1.02 -8.32 -4.60
C GLY A 344 0.57 -7.01 -3.96
N TRP A 345 -0.14 -7.02 -2.81
CA TRP A 345 -0.73 -5.79 -2.28
C TRP A 345 0.32 -4.80 -1.73
N LEU A 346 1.32 -5.28 -0.97
CA LEU A 346 2.16 -4.40 -0.19
C LEU A 346 3.55 -4.97 0.14
N ASP A 347 4.57 -4.13 0.04
CA ASP A 347 5.92 -4.43 0.51
C ASP A 347 6.33 -3.50 1.65
N MET A 348 7.15 -4.02 2.57
CA MET A 348 7.77 -3.24 3.64
C MET A 348 9.28 -3.50 3.67
N ALA A 349 10.04 -2.49 4.05
CA ALA A 349 11.48 -2.62 4.24
C ALA A 349 12.00 -1.75 5.38
N LEU A 350 13.05 -2.24 6.02
CA LEU A 350 13.96 -1.44 6.83
C LEU A 350 15.15 -1.06 5.95
N VAL A 351 15.29 0.25 5.73
CA VAL A 351 16.30 0.85 4.86
C VAL A 351 17.33 1.59 5.71
N GLU A 352 18.61 1.43 5.40
CA GLU A 352 19.69 2.11 6.10
C GLU A 352 19.59 3.64 5.93
N PRO A 353 19.82 4.45 6.98
CA PRO A 353 19.62 5.90 6.96
C PRO A 353 20.79 6.66 6.30
N ARG A 354 21.42 6.07 5.28
CA ARG A 354 22.52 6.69 4.53
C ARG A 354 22.00 7.56 3.39
N ALA A 355 22.67 8.66 3.06
CA ALA A 355 22.18 9.63 2.06
C ALA A 355 21.95 8.98 0.67
N GLU A 356 22.87 8.11 0.25
CA GLU A 356 22.79 7.32 -0.98
C GLU A 356 21.62 6.32 -0.98
N CYS A 357 21.19 5.89 0.21
CA CYS A 357 20.02 5.04 0.38
C CYS A 357 18.73 5.84 0.49
N GLN A 358 18.78 7.15 0.76
CA GLN A 358 17.58 7.99 0.84
C GLN A 358 17.09 8.39 -0.56
N TYR A 359 17.99 8.81 -1.44
CA TYR A 359 17.66 9.35 -2.76
C TYR A 359 18.39 8.58 -3.86
N GLY A 360 17.65 7.76 -4.62
CA GLY A 360 18.21 6.96 -5.70
C GLY A 360 17.26 5.83 -6.12
N THR A 361 16.94 5.73 -7.40
CA THR A 361 16.19 4.62 -7.97
C THR A 361 16.91 4.14 -9.23
N PRO A 362 17.24 2.83 -9.35
CA PRO A 362 17.11 1.79 -8.33
C PRO A 362 18.11 1.99 -7.17
N ARG A 363 17.72 1.59 -5.96
CA ARG A 363 18.65 1.52 -4.82
C ARG A 363 19.50 0.27 -4.90
N GLU A 364 20.73 0.34 -4.41
CA GLU A 364 21.55 -0.85 -4.21
C GLU A 364 20.94 -1.78 -3.16
N ALA A 365 21.14 -3.08 -3.33
CA ALA A 365 20.69 -4.08 -2.36
C ALA A 365 21.23 -3.81 -0.93
N SER A 366 22.43 -3.22 -0.83
CA SER A 366 23.07 -2.81 0.43
C SER A 366 22.28 -1.77 1.23
N CYS A 367 21.31 -1.10 0.62
CA CYS A 367 20.44 -0.16 1.31
C CYS A 367 19.34 -0.84 2.13
N TYR A 368 19.01 -2.10 1.81
CA TYR A 368 17.96 -2.83 2.49
C TYR A 368 18.58 -3.70 3.58
N ARG A 369 18.33 -3.34 4.85
CA ARG A 369 18.73 -4.17 5.99
C ARG A 369 17.81 -5.36 6.15
N GLN A 370 16.51 -5.11 5.97
CA GLN A 370 15.51 -6.16 5.96
C GLN A 370 14.40 -5.80 4.98
N THR A 371 13.89 -6.80 4.28
CA THR A 371 12.65 -6.69 3.52
C THR A 371 11.63 -7.68 4.07
N ALA A 372 10.40 -7.24 4.25
CA ALA A 372 9.26 -8.14 4.41
C ALA A 372 8.28 -7.85 3.28
N LYS A 373 8.18 -8.79 2.35
CA LYS A 373 7.09 -8.76 1.37
C LYS A 373 5.83 -9.24 2.07
N LYS A 374 4.86 -8.36 2.27
CA LYS A 374 3.53 -8.76 2.75
C LYS A 374 2.65 -8.97 1.54
N ILE A 375 2.75 -10.18 0.99
CA ILE A 375 2.34 -10.41 -0.39
C ILE A 375 0.82 -10.31 -0.56
N SER A 376 -0.03 -10.45 0.47
CA SER A 376 -1.49 -10.46 0.21
C SER A 376 -2.38 -9.96 1.35
N PHE A 377 -3.49 -9.28 1.00
CA PHE A 377 -4.50 -8.77 1.94
C PHE A 377 -5.93 -8.71 1.37
N CYS A 378 -6.95 -8.68 2.24
CA CYS A 378 -8.36 -8.54 1.84
C CYS A 378 -8.79 -7.07 1.66
N LEU A 379 -8.98 -6.60 0.44
CA LEU A 379 -9.22 -5.17 0.23
C LEU A 379 -10.66 -4.76 0.59
N MET A 380 -10.80 -3.85 1.57
CA MET A 380 -12.10 -3.36 2.02
C MET A 380 -12.08 -1.91 2.54
N ASP A 381 -13.27 -1.35 2.78
CA ASP A 381 -13.41 -0.04 3.41
C ASP A 381 -13.40 -0.18 4.95
N LEU A 382 -12.24 -0.25 5.61
CA LEU A 382 -12.22 -0.33 7.08
C LEU A 382 -12.51 1.00 7.77
N SER A 383 -11.89 2.08 7.31
CA SER A 383 -11.98 3.39 7.97
C SER A 383 -12.06 4.53 6.95
N PRO A 384 -12.74 5.65 7.28
CA PRO A 384 -12.74 6.81 6.41
C PRO A 384 -11.36 7.49 6.42
N PHE A 385 -10.97 8.10 5.30
CA PHE A 385 -9.67 8.76 5.14
C PHE A 385 -9.78 10.24 4.74
N ASP A 386 -10.65 10.60 3.79
CA ASP A 386 -10.84 11.99 3.37
C ASP A 386 -12.31 12.25 3.05
N GLU A 387 -12.97 13.03 3.91
CA GLU A 387 -14.41 13.32 3.80
C GLU A 387 -14.74 14.19 2.58
N GLU A 388 -13.81 15.05 2.14
CA GLU A 388 -14.04 15.89 0.97
C GLU A 388 -14.06 15.02 -0.30
N ILE A 389 -13.15 14.03 -0.40
CA ILE A 389 -13.16 13.04 -1.49
C ILE A 389 -14.47 12.23 -1.46
N GLN A 390 -14.87 11.73 -0.29
CA GLN A 390 -16.12 10.96 -0.14
C GLN A 390 -17.34 11.75 -0.64
N VAL A 391 -17.41 13.04 -0.32
CA VAL A 391 -18.55 13.89 -0.72
C VAL A 391 -18.50 14.25 -2.21
N ILE A 392 -17.34 14.67 -2.71
CA ILE A 392 -17.23 15.18 -4.09
C ILE A 392 -17.40 14.06 -5.12
N PHE A 393 -16.88 12.87 -4.82
CA PHE A 393 -16.84 11.74 -5.75
C PHE A 393 -17.83 10.63 -5.40
N ASP A 394 -18.80 10.89 -4.51
CA ASP A 394 -19.82 9.92 -4.05
C ASP A 394 -19.22 8.63 -3.47
N GLY A 395 -18.15 8.77 -2.69
CA GLY A 395 -17.41 7.69 -2.01
C GLY A 395 -18.18 7.09 -0.82
N ARG A 396 -19.41 6.64 -1.05
CA ARG A 396 -20.18 5.88 -0.06
C ARG A 396 -19.58 4.51 0.10
N ARG A 397 -19.31 4.12 1.35
CA ARG A 397 -18.76 2.82 1.73
C ARG A 397 -19.43 1.68 0.95
N ALA A 398 -18.68 1.02 0.07
CA ALA A 398 -19.18 -0.05 -0.80
C ALA A 398 -18.67 -1.43 -0.37
N TYR A 399 -17.50 -1.49 0.26
CA TYR A 399 -16.80 -2.72 0.62
C TYR A 399 -16.81 -2.93 2.13
N LEU A 400 -17.90 -3.48 2.65
CA LEU A 400 -18.10 -3.73 4.09
C LEU A 400 -17.54 -5.09 4.51
N ASP A 401 -17.03 -5.18 5.73
CA ASP A 401 -16.79 -6.46 6.40
C ASP A 401 -17.87 -6.75 7.44
N PRO A 402 -18.49 -7.95 7.40
CA PRO A 402 -18.69 -8.85 6.24
C PRO A 402 -19.65 -8.23 5.20
N PRO A 403 -19.67 -8.70 3.92
CA PRO A 403 -19.13 -9.96 3.39
C PRO A 403 -17.88 -9.85 2.49
N THR A 404 -17.22 -8.69 2.40
CA THR A 404 -16.19 -8.43 1.35
C THR A 404 -15.08 -9.48 1.29
N CYS A 405 -14.43 -9.81 2.42
CA CYS A 405 -13.33 -10.79 2.41
C CYS A 405 -13.72 -12.21 2.07
N ASN A 406 -14.99 -12.56 2.27
CA ASN A 406 -15.49 -13.89 1.95
C ASN A 406 -15.89 -14.01 0.47
N SER A 407 -15.49 -13.03 -0.34
CA SER A 407 -15.81 -12.98 -1.75
C SER A 407 -14.58 -12.65 -2.59
N LEU A 408 -14.65 -13.06 -3.86
CA LEU A 408 -13.71 -12.66 -4.90
C LEU A 408 -14.11 -11.33 -5.54
N ARG A 409 -14.75 -10.44 -4.76
CA ARG A 409 -15.06 -9.06 -5.13
C ARG A 409 -14.63 -8.16 -3.98
N GLN A 410 -13.53 -7.46 -4.17
CA GLN A 410 -12.87 -6.66 -3.14
C GLN A 410 -12.54 -5.28 -3.69
N GLY A 411 -12.19 -4.35 -2.81
CA GLY A 411 -11.93 -3.00 -3.24
C GLY A 411 -11.82 -1.99 -2.12
N ILE A 412 -11.43 -0.77 -2.49
CA ILE A 412 -11.33 0.37 -1.58
C ILE A 412 -12.01 1.54 -2.26
N THR A 413 -13.12 1.99 -1.68
CA THR A 413 -13.90 3.13 -2.14
C THR A 413 -13.08 4.43 -2.01
N GLN A 414 -13.24 5.35 -2.94
CA GLN A 414 -12.62 6.67 -2.90
C GLN A 414 -12.91 7.39 -1.57
N GLY A 415 -11.85 7.88 -0.93
CA GLY A 415 -11.87 8.50 0.39
C GLY A 415 -11.95 7.53 1.57
N TRP A 416 -11.82 6.22 1.34
CA TRP A 416 -11.70 5.18 2.38
C TRP A 416 -10.30 4.58 2.41
N LYS A 417 -10.00 3.91 3.51
CA LYS A 417 -8.74 3.23 3.79
C LYS A 417 -9.00 1.84 4.35
N ASP A 418 -8.21 0.89 3.87
CA ASP A 418 -8.07 -0.44 4.46
C ASP A 418 -6.86 -0.45 5.40
N ALA A 419 -7.04 -0.80 6.67
CA ALA A 419 -6.02 -0.69 7.71
C ALA A 419 -5.78 -2.01 8.44
N TYR A 420 -4.57 -2.55 8.29
CA TYR A 420 -4.15 -3.79 8.91
C TYR A 420 -3.33 -3.53 10.16
N GLY A 421 -3.90 -3.92 11.31
CA GLY A 421 -3.25 -3.73 12.61
C GLY A 421 -2.02 -4.60 12.82
N LYS A 422 -1.03 -4.09 13.58
CA LYS A 422 0.23 -4.75 13.94
C LYS A 422 0.07 -6.12 14.62
N HIS A 423 -1.09 -6.38 15.22
CA HIS A 423 -1.45 -7.63 15.87
C HIS A 423 -1.71 -8.78 14.88
N LEU A 424 -2.07 -8.46 13.62
CA LEU A 424 -2.35 -9.46 12.60
C LEU A 424 -1.08 -10.23 12.20
N PRO A 425 -1.19 -11.52 11.84
CA PRO A 425 -0.07 -12.24 11.27
C PRO A 425 0.34 -11.64 9.91
N GLY A 426 1.60 -11.85 9.53
CA GLY A 426 2.22 -11.14 8.39
C GLY A 426 2.65 -9.71 8.75
N GLN A 427 1.96 -9.05 9.70
CA GLN A 427 2.28 -7.91 10.59
C GLN A 427 3.71 -7.41 10.89
N LEU A 428 4.78 -7.90 10.25
CA LEU A 428 6.09 -8.04 10.89
C LEU A 428 7.28 -7.83 9.93
N LEU A 429 8.32 -7.15 10.40
CA LEU A 429 9.69 -7.12 9.85
C LEU A 429 10.65 -7.74 10.86
N ILE A 430 11.34 -8.83 10.51
CA ILE A 430 12.30 -9.47 11.42
C ILE A 430 13.67 -8.84 11.23
N LEU A 431 14.18 -8.16 12.26
CA LEU A 431 15.46 -7.47 12.20
C LEU A 431 16.64 -8.43 12.31
N GLY A 432 16.46 -9.53 13.06
CA GLY A 432 17.49 -10.55 13.25
C GLY A 432 17.57 -11.06 14.68
N THR A 433 18.73 -11.55 15.06
CA THR A 433 19.10 -11.98 16.41
C THR A 433 19.22 -10.79 17.38
N PRO A 434 19.23 -11.04 18.71
CA PRO A 434 19.48 -10.00 19.72
C PRO A 434 20.75 -9.17 19.46
N GLU A 435 21.84 -9.82 19.05
CA GLU A 435 23.13 -9.17 18.78
C GLU A 435 23.06 -8.24 17.57
N GLU A 436 22.44 -8.69 16.47
CA GLU A 436 22.22 -7.88 15.26
C GLU A 436 21.27 -6.70 15.52
N SER A 437 20.28 -6.89 16.39
CA SER A 437 19.37 -5.84 16.84
C SER A 437 20.06 -4.82 17.73
N ASP A 438 20.91 -5.23 18.67
CA ASP A 438 21.64 -4.33 19.57
C ASP A 438 22.70 -3.51 18.82
N ALA A 439 23.24 -4.06 17.72
CA ALA A 439 24.12 -3.35 16.81
C ALA A 439 23.36 -2.45 15.80
N ALA A 440 22.03 -2.44 15.82
CA ALA A 440 21.22 -1.70 14.87
C ALA A 440 21.10 -0.22 15.27
N GLY A 441 21.40 0.68 14.32
CA GLY A 441 21.12 2.11 14.45
C GLY A 441 19.66 2.45 14.13
N PRO A 442 19.33 3.73 13.91
CA PRO A 442 18.04 4.12 13.34
C PRO A 442 17.89 3.57 11.90
N HIS A 443 16.64 3.38 11.45
CA HIS A 443 16.32 2.92 10.09
C HIS A 443 15.18 3.73 9.50
N TRP A 444 15.07 3.77 8.18
CA TRP A 444 13.84 4.16 7.53
C TRP A 444 12.92 2.94 7.40
N LEU A 445 11.72 3.03 7.96
CA LEU A 445 10.64 2.13 7.61
C LEU A 445 10.03 2.63 6.30
N GLU A 446 10.23 1.88 5.21
CA GLU A 446 9.56 2.11 3.93
C GLU A 446 8.39 1.13 3.78
N VAL A 447 7.26 1.64 3.33
CA VAL A 447 6.07 0.83 3.00
C VAL A 447 5.54 1.26 1.65
N ARG A 448 5.19 0.31 0.78
CA ARG A 448 4.71 0.55 -0.58
C ARG A 448 3.47 -0.30 -0.88
N VAL A 449 2.38 0.33 -1.33
CA VAL A 449 1.20 -0.36 -1.89
C VAL A 449 1.38 -0.58 -3.39
N ASP A 450 0.82 -1.66 -3.94
CA ASP A 450 0.97 -2.04 -5.35
C ASP A 450 2.43 -1.90 -5.89
N PRO A 451 3.41 -2.55 -5.22
CA PRO A 451 4.83 -2.38 -5.54
C PRO A 451 5.22 -2.79 -6.96
N ASP A 452 4.47 -3.73 -7.55
CA ASP A 452 4.71 -4.27 -8.89
C ASP A 452 3.89 -3.53 -9.97
N HIS A 453 3.17 -2.46 -9.60
CA HIS A 453 2.33 -1.66 -10.50
C HIS A 453 1.29 -2.50 -11.26
N LEU A 454 0.65 -3.44 -10.55
CA LEU A 454 -0.39 -4.30 -11.11
C LEU A 454 -1.64 -3.48 -11.42
N LEU A 455 -1.94 -2.45 -10.64
CA LEU A 455 -3.17 -1.67 -10.70
C LEU A 455 -3.03 -0.45 -11.62
N LEU A 456 -4.13 -0.11 -12.29
CA LEU A 456 -4.23 1.15 -13.02
C LEU A 456 -4.69 2.21 -12.02
N GLU A 457 -3.83 3.20 -11.80
CA GLU A 457 -4.02 4.26 -10.82
C GLU A 457 -3.85 5.64 -11.47
N ALA A 458 -4.40 6.67 -10.83
CA ALA A 458 -4.21 8.05 -11.26
C ALA A 458 -2.74 8.49 -11.11
N ASN A 459 -2.06 7.97 -10.09
CA ASN A 459 -0.65 8.20 -9.85
C ASN A 459 -0.05 6.97 -9.15
N PRO A 460 0.88 6.23 -9.78
CA PRO A 460 1.57 5.11 -9.13
C PRO A 460 2.85 5.53 -8.38
N HIS A 461 3.27 6.80 -8.52
CA HIS A 461 4.57 7.27 -8.00
C HIS A 461 4.52 7.72 -6.52
N ASN A 462 3.32 7.87 -5.97
CA ASN A 462 3.04 8.20 -4.57
C ASN A 462 2.63 6.96 -3.75
N ASN A 463 2.78 5.76 -4.29
CA ASN A 463 2.39 4.53 -3.60
C ASN A 463 3.26 4.15 -2.39
N PHE A 464 4.26 4.96 -2.02
CA PHE A 464 5.17 4.62 -0.93
C PHE A 464 5.33 5.75 0.09
N VAL A 465 5.56 5.38 1.33
CA VAL A 465 5.86 6.29 2.44
C VAL A 465 7.12 5.84 3.16
N ARG A 466 7.79 6.78 3.81
CA ARG A 466 8.91 6.53 4.71
C ARG A 466 8.69 7.24 6.03
N THR A 467 9.07 6.57 7.12
CA THR A 467 9.16 7.18 8.44
C THR A 467 10.48 6.75 9.09
N LEU A 468 11.19 7.70 9.69
CA LEU A 468 12.42 7.40 10.40
C LEU A 468 12.03 6.74 11.72
N ILE A 469 12.50 5.52 11.93
CA ILE A 469 12.38 4.82 13.21
C ILE A 469 13.70 4.94 13.95
N GLU A 470 13.62 5.32 15.23
CA GLU A 470 14.78 5.33 16.12
C GLU A 470 15.35 3.92 16.28
N ALA A 471 16.60 3.85 16.75
CA ALA A 471 17.23 2.58 17.07
C ALA A 471 16.36 1.75 18.03
N PRO A 472 16.31 0.42 17.87
CA PRO A 472 15.57 -0.42 18.80
C PRO A 472 16.08 -0.22 20.24
N PRO A 473 15.20 -0.30 21.25
CA PRO A 473 15.64 -0.50 22.62
C PRO A 473 16.53 -1.75 22.72
N SER A 474 17.33 -1.86 23.78
CA SER A 474 18.19 -3.05 23.93
C SER A 474 17.37 -4.33 23.87
N SER A 475 17.88 -5.34 23.18
CA SER A 475 17.26 -6.66 23.05
C SER A 475 16.95 -7.26 24.42
N ALA A 476 17.79 -7.00 25.42
CA ALA A 476 17.57 -7.37 26.82
C ALA A 476 16.30 -6.74 27.40
N GLU A 477 16.06 -5.45 27.15
CA GLU A 477 14.84 -4.74 27.58
C GLU A 477 13.60 -5.30 26.87
N ILE A 478 13.67 -5.46 25.54
CA ILE A 478 12.57 -5.99 24.73
C ILE A 478 12.19 -7.41 25.20
N CYS A 479 13.18 -8.28 25.44
CA CYS A 479 12.94 -9.66 25.85
C CYS A 479 12.57 -9.82 27.33
N ALA A 480 12.85 -8.84 28.20
CA ALA A 480 12.51 -8.91 29.62
C ALA A 480 11.03 -8.59 29.90
N SER A 481 10.35 -7.91 28.98
CA SER A 481 8.97 -7.46 29.14
C SER A 481 7.97 -8.48 28.56
N ALA A 482 7.04 -8.96 29.39
CA ALA A 482 5.96 -9.84 28.95
C ALA A 482 5.02 -9.19 27.91
N ALA A 483 4.99 -7.86 27.81
CA ALA A 483 4.18 -7.14 26.81
C ALA A 483 4.81 -7.15 25.41
N THR A 484 6.12 -7.39 25.33
CA THR A 484 6.91 -7.37 24.08
C THR A 484 7.48 -8.74 23.75
N THR A 485 7.42 -9.70 24.68
CA THR A 485 7.89 -11.07 24.45
C THR A 485 6.77 -11.99 23.96
N LEU A 486 7.02 -12.68 22.86
CA LEU A 486 6.18 -13.74 22.30
C LEU A 486 6.86 -15.09 22.51
N ASP A 487 6.23 -15.98 23.27
CA ASP A 487 6.76 -17.32 23.49
C ASP A 487 6.23 -18.30 22.44
N CYS A 488 7.12 -18.78 21.57
CA CYS A 488 6.82 -19.80 20.56
C CYS A 488 7.48 -21.15 20.83
N THR A 489 8.07 -21.34 22.03
CA THR A 489 8.87 -22.52 22.38
C THR A 489 8.02 -23.78 22.56
N MET A 490 6.75 -23.61 22.90
CA MET A 490 5.81 -24.69 23.16
C MET A 490 5.25 -25.28 21.85
N PRO A 491 4.84 -26.56 21.83
CA PRO A 491 4.11 -27.14 20.70
C PRO A 491 2.85 -26.33 20.36
N ARG A 492 2.50 -26.26 19.07
CA ARG A 492 1.42 -25.39 18.56
C ARG A 492 0.06 -25.65 19.23
N GLU A 493 -0.19 -26.89 19.64
CA GLU A 493 -1.40 -27.32 20.33
C GLU A 493 -1.54 -26.71 21.73
N GLN A 494 -0.43 -26.25 22.31
CA GLN A 494 -0.34 -25.71 23.67
C GLN A 494 -0.35 -24.18 23.71
N TYR A 495 -0.39 -23.51 22.56
CA TYR A 495 -0.54 -22.05 22.50
C TYR A 495 -1.88 -21.62 23.12
N THR A 496 -1.80 -20.56 23.92
CA THR A 496 -2.89 -20.13 24.82
C THR A 496 -3.92 -19.22 24.14
N SER A 497 -3.59 -18.70 22.95
CA SER A 497 -4.49 -17.88 22.14
C SER A 497 -4.27 -18.11 20.64
N ASP A 498 -5.30 -17.84 19.83
CA ASP A 498 -5.18 -17.86 18.37
C ASP A 498 -4.23 -16.77 17.87
N GLU A 499 -4.18 -15.63 18.56
CA GLU A 499 -3.19 -14.58 18.30
C GLU A 499 -1.75 -15.12 18.41
N GLN A 500 -1.42 -15.83 19.50
CA GLN A 500 -0.11 -16.46 19.68
C GLN A 500 0.17 -17.48 18.57
N ARG A 501 -0.81 -18.33 18.23
CA ARG A 501 -0.69 -19.33 17.13
C ARG A 501 -0.35 -18.68 15.80
N TRP A 502 -0.93 -17.52 15.53
CA TRP A 502 -0.75 -16.82 14.27
C TRP A 502 0.55 -16.04 14.22
N GLN A 503 0.89 -15.32 15.30
CA GLN A 503 2.11 -14.54 15.38
C GLN A 503 3.36 -15.43 15.35
N CYS A 504 3.35 -16.58 16.03
CA CYS A 504 4.48 -17.52 16.02
C CYS A 504 4.79 -18.08 14.63
N ARG A 505 3.77 -18.27 13.77
CA ARG A 505 3.97 -18.83 12.43
C ARG A 505 4.95 -18.01 11.58
N GLY A 506 4.93 -16.68 11.70
CA GLY A 506 5.81 -15.79 10.93
C GLY A 506 7.28 -15.94 11.30
N TYR A 507 7.57 -16.07 12.60
CA TYR A 507 8.95 -16.24 13.08
C TYR A 507 9.49 -17.65 12.88
N LEU A 508 8.64 -18.68 13.00
CA LEU A 508 9.07 -20.07 12.81
C LEU A 508 9.50 -20.40 11.38
N ARG A 509 9.01 -19.63 10.39
CA ARG A 509 9.44 -19.76 8.98
C ARG A 509 10.64 -18.89 8.62
N TYR A 510 11.08 -18.05 9.55
CA TYR A 510 12.17 -17.11 9.28
C TYR A 510 13.48 -17.87 9.06
N GLY A 511 14.05 -17.74 7.86
CA GLY A 511 15.25 -18.45 7.45
C GLY A 511 15.02 -19.85 6.86
N GLU A 512 13.76 -20.30 6.74
CA GLU A 512 13.39 -21.49 5.95
C GLU A 512 13.10 -21.14 4.47
N ASP A 513 12.69 -19.89 4.20
CA ASP A 513 12.31 -19.38 2.87
C ASP A 513 13.41 -18.55 2.17
N ASN A 514 14.66 -18.57 2.66
CA ASN A 514 15.78 -17.87 2.02
C ASN A 514 17.05 -18.75 2.10
N PRO A 515 17.38 -19.53 1.05
CA PRO A 515 18.56 -20.39 1.03
C PRO A 515 19.87 -19.60 1.08
#